data_AF-A8TPI5-F1
#
_entry.id   AF-A8TPI5-F1
#
_cell.length_a   1.000
_cell.length_b   1.000
_cell.length_c   1.000
_cell.angle_alpha   90.00
_cell.angle_beta   90.00
_cell.angle_gamma   90.00
#
_symmetry.space_group_name_H-M   'P 1'
#
loop_
_entity.id
_entity.type
_entity.pdbx_description
1 polymer ?
#
loop_
_entity_poly.entity_id
_entity_poly.type
_entity_poly.pdbx_seq_one_letter_code
_entity_poly.pdbx_strand_id
1 'polypeptide(L)' 'MPSATAQANAKKLSVRAAVEHVFAHQKMRFGLFIRTIGLARAEAKLTLANLAYNFDRLIFHEHRAATG' A
#
# COMPACT_ATOMS: atom_id res chain seq x y z
N MET A 1 -22.44 12.57 11.97
CA MET A 1 -22.55 11.14 11.64
C MET A 1 -23.14 10.40 12.84
N PRO A 2 -24.00 9.39 12.66
CA PRO A 2 -24.48 8.57 13.76
C PRO A 2 -23.31 7.94 14.55
N SER A 3 -23.43 7.84 15.88
CA SER A 3 -22.32 7.38 16.75
C SER A 3 -21.83 5.98 16.37
N ALA A 4 -22.75 5.07 16.02
CA ALA A 4 -22.42 3.73 15.56
C ALA A 4 -21.58 3.73 14.27
N THR A 5 -21.92 4.61 13.30
CA THR A 5 -21.16 4.76 12.06
C THR A 5 -19.76 5.30 12.33
N ALA A 6 -19.63 6.27 13.23
CA ALA A 6 -18.33 6.83 13.61
C ALA A 6 -17.42 5.78 14.26
N GLN A 7 -17.95 4.97 15.18
CA GLN A 7 -17.20 3.90 15.84
C GLN A 7 -16.77 2.80 14.85
N ALA A 8 -17.65 2.41 13.92
CA ALA A 8 -17.32 1.44 12.89
C ALA A 8 -16.23 1.97 11.94
N ASN A 9 -16.30 3.26 11.57
CA ASN A 9 -15.29 3.90 10.75
C ASN A 9 -13.95 4.00 11.47
N ALA A 10 -13.93 4.39 12.75
CA ALA A 10 -12.71 4.45 13.55
C ALA A 10 -11.97 3.09 13.58
N LYS A 11 -12.71 1.99 13.79
CA LYS A 11 -12.15 0.63 13.74
C LYS A 11 -11.61 0.26 12.36
N LYS A 12 -12.27 0.66 11.27
CA LYS A 12 -11.78 0.40 9.90
C LYS A 12 -10.57 1.26 9.55
N LEU A 13 -10.55 2.50 10.02
CA LEU A 13 -9.50 3.47 9.76
C LEU A 13 -8.21 3.13 10.51
N SER A 14 -8.29 2.61 11.75
CA SER A 14 -7.08 2.19 12.48
C SER A 14 -6.27 1.14 11.73
N VAL A 15 -6.96 0.18 11.08
CA VAL A 15 -6.32 -0.83 10.23
C VAL A 15 -5.77 -0.20 8.94
N ARG A 16 -6.53 0.71 8.30
CA ARG A 16 -6.14 1.33 7.02
C ARG A 16 -4.94 2.27 7.17
N ALA A 17 -4.88 3.03 8.26
CA ALA A 17 -3.82 4.01 8.50
C ALA A 17 -2.42 3.36 8.52
N ALA A 18 -2.31 2.12 9.03
CA ALA A 18 -1.05 1.40 9.07
C ALA A 18 -0.45 1.12 7.66
N VAL A 19 -1.30 1.00 6.63
CA VAL A 19 -0.89 0.63 5.26
C VAL A 19 -1.13 1.74 4.24
N GLU A 20 -1.72 2.86 4.65
CA GLU A 20 -2.03 3.98 3.76
C GLU A 20 -0.79 4.51 3.01
N HIS A 21 0.34 4.57 3.70
CA HIS A 21 1.61 4.99 3.11
C HIS A 21 2.08 4.05 1.96
N VAL A 22 1.80 2.75 2.06
CA VAL A 22 2.09 1.77 1.01
C VAL A 22 1.27 2.10 -0.24
N PHE A 23 -0.03 2.29 -0.07
CA PHE A 23 -0.94 2.63 -1.17
C PHE A 23 -0.60 3.99 -1.79
N ALA A 24 -0.21 4.98 -0.97
CA ALA A 24 0.22 6.29 -1.45
C ALA A 24 1.47 6.17 -2.33
N HIS A 25 2.49 5.41 -1.90
CA HIS A 25 3.70 5.15 -2.69
C HIS A 25 3.36 4.44 -4.00
N GLN A 26 2.57 3.38 -3.96
CA GLN A 26 2.17 2.63 -5.16
C GLN A 26 1.37 3.50 -6.14
N LYS A 27 0.47 4.35 -5.65
CA LYS A 27 -0.33 5.21 -6.52
C LYS A 27 0.50 6.34 -7.13
N MET A 28 1.34 7.00 -6.33
CA MET A 28 2.12 8.17 -6.76
C MET A 28 3.37 7.79 -7.54
N ARG A 29 4.13 6.78 -7.09
CA ARG A 29 5.40 6.39 -7.71
C ARG A 29 5.24 5.33 -8.78
N PHE A 30 4.35 4.35 -8.59
CA PHE A 30 4.16 3.27 -9.57
C PHE A 30 3.02 3.56 -10.55
N GLY A 31 2.23 4.62 -10.34
CA GLY A 31 1.01 4.86 -11.12
C GLY A 31 0.04 3.68 -11.06
N LEU A 32 0.02 2.94 -9.94
CA LEU A 32 -0.63 1.64 -9.87
C LEU A 32 -2.14 1.76 -10.09
N PHE A 33 -2.62 1.11 -11.14
CA PHE A 33 -4.03 0.98 -11.46
C PHE A 33 -4.34 -0.43 -11.95
N ILE A 34 -5.22 -1.15 -11.25
CA ILE A 34 -5.59 -2.54 -11.60
C ILE A 34 -6.93 -2.53 -12.34
N ARG A 35 -6.85 -2.60 -13.68
CA ARG A 35 -8.01 -2.73 -14.59
C ARG A 35 -7.69 -3.74 -15.68
N THR A 36 -7.50 -4.99 -15.26
CA THR A 36 -7.12 -6.11 -16.14
C THR A 36 -8.26 -7.12 -16.25
N ILE A 37 -8.39 -7.76 -17.42
CA ILE A 37 -9.32 -8.89 -17.60
C ILE A 37 -8.68 -10.16 -17.02
N GLY A 38 -9.40 -10.84 -16.13
CA GLY A 38 -8.96 -12.08 -15.49
C GLY A 38 -8.29 -11.88 -14.12
N LEU A 39 -8.70 -12.70 -13.16
CA LEU A 39 -8.26 -12.62 -11.77
C LEU A 39 -6.75 -12.84 -11.61
N ALA A 40 -6.21 -13.88 -12.26
CA ALA A 40 -4.78 -14.19 -12.20
C ALA A 40 -3.88 -13.02 -12.66
N ARG A 41 -4.34 -12.21 -13.64
CA ARG A 41 -3.60 -11.03 -14.11
C ARG A 41 -3.67 -9.88 -13.10
N ALA A 42 -4.82 -9.72 -12.45
CA ALA A 42 -4.98 -8.73 -11.39
C ALA A 42 -4.10 -9.09 -10.17
N GLU A 43 -4.11 -10.36 -9.77
CA GLU A 43 -3.27 -10.89 -8.70
C GLU A 43 -1.78 -10.73 -9.03
N ALA A 44 -1.34 -11.09 -10.23
CA ALA A 44 0.05 -10.90 -10.65
C ALA A 44 0.47 -9.42 -10.58
N LYS A 45 -0.37 -8.50 -11.06
CA LYS A 45 -0.09 -7.05 -11.01
C LYS A 45 0.03 -6.54 -9.58
N LEU A 46 -0.87 -6.98 -8.70
CA LEU A 46 -0.84 -6.62 -7.28
C LEU A 46 0.42 -7.16 -6.59
N THR A 47 0.72 -8.44 -6.80
CA THR A 47 1.89 -9.10 -6.21
C THR A 47 3.19 -8.43 -6.63
N LEU A 48 3.35 -8.13 -7.92
CA LEU A 48 4.54 -7.44 -8.43
C LEU A 48 4.68 -6.02 -7.85
N ALA A 49 3.58 -5.28 -7.72
CA ALA A 49 3.62 -3.95 -7.11
C ALA A 49 3.97 -3.99 -5.62
N ASN A 50 3.50 -5.00 -4.89
CA ASN A 50 3.89 -5.20 -3.49
C ASN A 50 5.36 -5.59 -3.36
N LEU A 51 5.86 -6.45 -4.25
CA LEU A 51 7.27 -6.84 -4.27
C LEU A 51 8.18 -5.64 -4.55
N ALA A 52 7.86 -4.84 -5.58
CA ALA A 52 8.60 -3.62 -5.91
C ALA A 52 8.62 -2.63 -4.74
N TYR A 53 7.48 -2.42 -4.07
CA TYR A 53 7.42 -1.57 -2.88
C TYR A 53 8.35 -2.05 -1.76
N ASN A 54 8.37 -3.35 -1.49
CA ASN A 54 9.24 -3.91 -0.46
C ASN A 54 10.72 -3.73 -0.79
N PHE A 55 11.12 -3.82 -2.07
CA PHE A 55 12.49 -3.53 -2.49
C PHE A 55 12.84 -2.04 -2.35
N ASP A 56 11.97 -1.13 -2.79
CA ASP A 56 12.17 0.32 -2.58
C ASP A 56 12.35 0.64 -1.09
N ARG A 57 11.52 0.02 -0.25
CA ARG A 57 11.59 0.19 1.20
C ARG A 57 12.87 -0.38 1.80
N LEU A 58 13.31 -1.55 1.34
CA LEU A 58 14.58 -2.13 1.75
C LEU A 58 15.74 -1.20 1.40
N ILE A 59 15.82 -0.76 0.14
CA ILE A 59 16.86 0.16 -0.35
C ILE A 59 16.90 1.44 0.50
N PHE A 60 15.75 2.03 0.83
CA PHE A 60 15.68 3.18 1.72
C PHE A 60 16.31 2.90 3.10
N HIS A 61 15.99 1.75 3.70
CA HIS A 61 16.55 1.37 5.00
C HIS A 61 18.06 1.11 4.93
N GLU A 62 18.54 0.41 3.90
CA GLU A 62 19.96 0.16 3.68
C GLU A 62 20.73 1.46 3.46
N HIS A 63 20.21 2.38 2.64
CA HIS A 63 20.83 3.69 2.47
C HIS A 63 20.94 4.45 3.79
N ARG A 64 19.87 4.48 4.59
CA ARG A 64 19.88 5.15 5.90
C ARG A 64 20.85 4.49 6.88
N ALA A 65 21.03 3.18 6.83
CA ALA A 65 22.00 2.48 7.66
C ALA A 65 23.45 2.78 7.23
N ALA A 66 23.69 2.95 5.92
CA ALA A 66 25.02 3.23 5.38
C ALA A 66 25.46 4.71 5.50
N THR A 67 24.52 5.64 5.63
CA THR A 67 24.79 7.11 5.71
C THR A 67 24.54 7.72 7.08
N GLY A 68 24.01 6.95 8.03
CA GLY A 68 23.91 7.33 9.44
C GLY A 68 25.20 7.05 10.20
#